data_AF-A0AAU7UP52-F1
#
_entry.id   AF-A0AAU7UP52-F1
#
_cell.length_a   1.000
_cell.length_b   1.000
_cell.length_c   1.000
_cell.angle_alpha   90.00
_cell.angle_beta   90.00
_cell.angle_gamma   90.00
#
_symmetry.space_group_name_H-M   'P 1'
#
loop_
_entity.id
_entity.type
_entity.pdbx_description
1 polymer ?
#
loop_
_entity_poly.entity_id
_entity_poly.type
_entity_poly.pdbx_seq_one_letter_code
_entity_poly.pdbx_strand_id
1 'polypeptide(L)'
;MSAATPQTSAETTSAPAYKRKALFAAAVGYGLDGFDLLILSFALGGIIATFGLSDVEAGSLSTITLFGAVLGGIVFGSLADSYGRVKVLTWTVLVFAVFTGLSAVAQGYWDMAAYRFIAGIGIGGEFGIGMALAAEAVPAHQRARATSWVGVGFQIGVFAAAIVAAPVIALWGWRALFVIGLFPAVFAFAIRRGVEEPDKFVQSRQGHEVGESEGPGESEGSESDGAGAPAVNLPTFGAKIRALVRD
;
A
#
# COMPACT_ATOMS: atom_id res chain seq x y z
N MET A 1 -48.69 -15.05 13.46
CA MET A 1 -48.12 -15.30 12.12
C MET A 1 -47.56 -13.96 11.63
N SER A 2 -46.31 -13.65 11.95
CA SER A 2 -45.11 -13.94 11.14
C SER A 2 -45.15 -13.29 9.75
N ALA A 3 -44.36 -12.23 9.58
CA ALA A 3 -43.56 -12.00 8.39
C ALA A 3 -42.53 -10.90 8.70
N ALA A 4 -41.38 -11.32 9.26
CA ALA A 4 -40.18 -10.50 9.25
C ALA A 4 -39.72 -10.37 7.79
N THR A 5 -39.70 -9.14 7.28
CA THR A 5 -39.07 -8.83 5.98
C THR A 5 -37.57 -9.10 6.09
N PRO A 6 -36.98 -9.97 5.26
CA PRO A 6 -35.54 -10.12 5.25
C PRO A 6 -34.93 -8.89 4.58
N GLN A 7 -34.21 -8.09 5.36
CA GLN A 7 -33.30 -7.07 4.81
C GLN A 7 -32.14 -7.80 4.13
N THR A 8 -32.21 -7.91 2.80
CA THR A 8 -31.10 -8.36 1.97
C THR A 8 -30.02 -7.28 1.99
N SER A 9 -29.04 -7.45 2.87
CA SER A 9 -27.79 -6.69 2.86
C SER A 9 -27.18 -6.77 1.46
N ALA A 10 -27.15 -5.66 0.74
CA ALA A 10 -26.53 -5.55 -0.55
C ALA A 10 -25.01 -5.74 -0.41
N GLU A 11 -24.54 -7.00 -0.47
CA GLU A 11 -23.14 -7.35 -0.70
C GLU A 11 -22.74 -6.76 -2.04
N THR A 12 -22.10 -5.58 -2.01
CA THR A 12 -21.59 -4.89 -3.19
C THR A 12 -20.39 -5.69 -3.74
N THR A 13 -20.68 -6.80 -4.41
CA THR A 13 -19.72 -7.69 -5.04
C THR A 13 -19.12 -6.94 -6.22
N SER A 14 -17.89 -6.42 -6.10
CA SER A 14 -17.21 -5.80 -7.24
C SER A 14 -17.22 -6.78 -8.41
N ALA A 15 -17.46 -6.30 -9.64
CA ALA A 15 -17.52 -7.17 -10.82
C ALA A 15 -16.27 -8.09 -10.89
N PRO A 16 -16.41 -9.38 -11.23
CA PRO A 16 -15.33 -10.37 -11.16
C PRO A 16 -14.08 -9.99 -11.99
N ALA A 17 -14.26 -9.19 -13.04
CA ALA A 17 -13.16 -8.65 -13.84
C ALA A 17 -12.31 -7.60 -13.08
N TYR A 18 -12.94 -6.73 -12.28
CA TYR A 18 -12.25 -5.73 -11.47
C TYR A 18 -11.43 -6.38 -10.36
N LYS A 19 -12.04 -7.33 -9.62
CA LYS A 19 -11.35 -8.15 -8.60
C LYS A 19 -10.08 -8.79 -9.15
N ARG A 20 -10.16 -9.43 -10.32
CA ARG A 20 -9.02 -10.14 -10.94
C ARG A 20 -7.92 -9.17 -11.39
N LYS A 21 -8.28 -8.01 -11.94
CA LYS A 21 -7.32 -6.96 -12.33
C LYS A 21 -6.61 -6.36 -11.13
N ALA A 22 -7.33 -6.02 -10.06
CA ALA A 22 -6.75 -5.46 -8.84
C ALA A 22 -5.77 -6.44 -8.16
N LEU A 23 -6.18 -7.71 -8.01
CA LEU A 23 -5.31 -8.78 -7.48
C LEU A 23 -4.05 -8.98 -8.31
N PHE A 24 -4.20 -8.99 -9.65
CA PHE A 24 -3.06 -9.13 -10.54
C PHE A 24 -2.11 -7.93 -10.46
N ALA A 25 -2.64 -6.70 -10.46
CA ALA A 25 -1.83 -5.48 -10.36
C ALA A 25 -1.10 -5.35 -9.01
N ALA A 26 -1.72 -5.82 -7.92
CA ALA A 26 -1.07 -5.89 -6.61
C ALA A 26 0.02 -6.96 -6.58
N ALA A 27 -0.24 -8.16 -7.11
CA ALA A 27 0.73 -9.24 -7.18
C ALA A 27 1.94 -8.89 -8.07
N VAL A 28 1.70 -8.23 -9.21
CA VAL A 28 2.77 -7.75 -10.08
C VAL A 28 3.62 -6.71 -9.36
N GLY A 29 3.00 -5.66 -8.81
CA GLY A 29 3.72 -4.61 -8.07
C GLY A 29 4.58 -5.17 -6.94
N TYR A 30 4.00 -6.03 -6.11
CA TYR A 30 4.75 -6.66 -5.02
C TYR A 30 5.84 -7.63 -5.52
N GLY A 31 5.66 -8.23 -6.70
CA GLY A 31 6.74 -8.92 -7.40
C GLY A 31 7.90 -8.02 -7.79
N LEU A 32 7.62 -6.77 -8.17
CA LEU A 32 8.68 -5.82 -8.51
C LEU A 32 9.46 -5.38 -7.29
N ASP A 33 8.79 -5.22 -6.16
CA ASP A 33 9.44 -4.94 -4.88
C ASP A 33 10.40 -6.08 -4.52
N GLY A 34 9.96 -7.34 -4.65
CA GLY A 34 10.80 -8.52 -4.41
C GLY A 34 11.98 -8.61 -5.37
N PHE A 35 11.78 -8.25 -6.63
CA PHE A 35 12.84 -8.16 -7.62
C PHE A 35 13.88 -7.10 -7.22
N ASP A 36 13.46 -5.87 -6.91
CA ASP A 36 14.34 -4.75 -6.56
C ASP A 36 15.19 -5.01 -5.30
N LEU A 37 14.55 -5.51 -4.25
CA LEU A 37 15.25 -5.84 -3.00
C LEU A 37 16.32 -6.92 -3.22
N LEU A 38 16.06 -7.88 -4.10
CA LEU A 38 17.02 -8.95 -4.37
C LEU A 38 18.15 -8.51 -5.31
N ILE A 39 17.88 -7.69 -6.33
CA ILE A 39 18.95 -7.18 -7.19
C ILE A 39 19.95 -6.32 -6.42
N LEU A 40 19.52 -5.60 -5.36
CA LEU A 40 20.45 -4.91 -4.46
C LEU A 40 21.46 -5.91 -3.90
N SER A 41 20.96 -7.01 -3.36
CA SER A 41 21.77 -8.05 -2.72
C SER A 41 22.78 -8.67 -3.68
N PHE A 42 22.37 -8.94 -4.94
CA PHE A 42 23.29 -9.42 -5.97
C PHE A 42 24.27 -8.36 -6.46
N ALA A 43 23.88 -7.09 -6.47
CA ALA A 43 24.73 -5.97 -6.86
C ALA A 43 25.80 -5.64 -5.81
N LEU A 44 25.60 -6.01 -4.53
CA LEU A 44 26.48 -5.61 -3.41
C LEU A 44 27.96 -5.90 -3.67
N GLY A 45 28.30 -7.08 -4.21
CA GLY A 45 29.71 -7.40 -4.51
C GLY A 45 30.34 -6.42 -5.50
N GLY A 46 29.59 -6.01 -6.53
CA GLY A 46 30.05 -5.00 -7.49
C GLY A 46 30.09 -3.59 -6.91
N ILE A 47 29.13 -3.24 -6.05
CA ILE A 47 29.07 -1.94 -5.36
C ILE A 47 30.26 -1.79 -4.41
N ILE A 48 30.54 -2.82 -3.61
CA ILE A 48 31.70 -2.88 -2.69
C ILE A 48 32.99 -2.68 -3.48
N ALA A 49 33.19 -3.44 -4.56
CA ALA A 49 34.39 -3.32 -5.39
C ALA A 49 34.53 -1.94 -6.06
N THR A 50 33.42 -1.28 -6.39
CA THR A 50 33.43 0.03 -7.06
C THR A 50 33.71 1.18 -6.09
N PHE A 51 33.10 1.15 -4.91
CA PHE A 51 33.17 2.27 -3.95
C PHE A 51 34.11 2.01 -2.77
N GLY A 52 34.70 0.83 -2.67
CA GLY A 52 35.59 0.46 -1.56
C GLY A 52 34.86 0.38 -0.22
N LEU A 53 33.61 -0.07 -0.21
CA LEU A 53 32.79 -0.11 1.00
C LEU A 53 33.25 -1.20 1.96
N SER A 54 33.11 -0.93 3.25
CA SER A 54 33.13 -1.96 4.29
C SER A 54 31.85 -2.84 4.22
N ASP A 55 31.92 -4.04 4.80
CA ASP A 55 30.76 -4.94 4.89
C ASP A 55 29.59 -4.30 5.67
N VAL A 56 29.92 -3.43 6.65
CA VAL A 56 28.93 -2.69 7.45
C VAL A 56 28.19 -1.67 6.58
N GLU A 57 28.90 -0.91 5.76
CA GLU A 57 28.30 0.03 4.81
C GLU A 57 27.51 -0.68 3.72
N ALA A 58 27.99 -1.82 3.23
CA ALA A 58 27.25 -2.61 2.24
C ALA A 58 25.93 -3.13 2.84
N GLY A 59 25.98 -3.68 4.06
CA GLY A 59 24.79 -4.18 4.76
C GLY A 59 23.80 -3.07 5.11
N SER A 60 24.29 -1.87 5.47
CA SER A 60 23.44 -0.73 5.84
C SER A 60 22.58 -0.24 4.67
N LEU A 61 22.97 -0.44 3.41
CA LEU A 61 22.15 -0.09 2.24
C LEU A 61 20.84 -0.88 2.20
N SER A 62 20.86 -2.16 2.57
CA SER A 62 19.64 -2.96 2.69
C SER A 62 18.81 -2.50 3.88
N THR A 63 19.45 -2.24 5.02
CA THR A 63 18.76 -1.77 6.24
C THR A 63 18.09 -0.41 6.03
N ILE A 64 18.76 0.55 5.38
CA ILE A 64 18.20 1.88 5.14
C ILE A 64 17.04 1.82 4.14
N THR A 65 17.08 0.90 3.17
CA THR A 65 15.95 0.64 2.26
C THR A 65 14.73 0.16 3.05
N LEU A 66 14.91 -0.84 3.94
CA LEU A 66 13.84 -1.37 4.77
C LEU A 66 13.30 -0.33 5.76
N PHE A 67 14.18 0.48 6.34
CA PHE A 67 13.76 1.59 7.21
C PHE A 67 12.92 2.62 6.45
N GLY A 68 13.34 2.95 5.22
CA GLY A 68 12.54 3.74 4.28
C GLY A 68 11.17 3.12 4.03
N ALA A 69 11.09 1.82 3.80
CA ALA A 69 9.82 1.12 3.59
C ALA A 69 8.87 1.20 4.79
N VAL A 70 9.38 1.07 6.02
CA VAL A 70 8.55 1.26 7.21
C VAL A 70 7.96 2.68 7.25
N LEU A 71 8.79 3.69 7.03
CA LEU A 71 8.35 5.09 7.02
C LEU A 71 7.36 5.37 5.88
N GLY A 72 7.64 4.84 4.69
CA GLY A 72 6.78 4.97 3.51
C GLY A 72 5.39 4.38 3.73
N GLY A 73 5.31 3.20 4.35
CA GLY A 73 4.03 2.58 4.69
C GLY A 73 3.18 3.44 5.64
N ILE A 74 3.81 4.07 6.64
CA ILE A 74 3.14 4.96 7.59
C ILE A 74 2.65 6.24 6.89
N VAL A 75 3.54 6.91 6.16
CA VAL A 75 3.25 8.20 5.51
C VAL A 75 2.22 8.02 4.39
N PHE A 76 2.48 7.12 3.44
CA PHE A 76 1.61 6.93 2.30
C PHE A 76 0.34 6.17 2.64
N GLY A 77 0.31 5.36 3.71
CA GLY A 77 -0.92 4.77 4.22
C GLY A 77 -1.93 5.84 4.62
N SER A 78 -1.52 6.78 5.49
CA SER A 78 -2.37 7.92 5.89
C SER A 78 -2.74 8.82 4.71
N LEU A 79 -1.81 9.02 3.77
CA LEU A 79 -2.04 9.82 2.57
C LEU A 79 -3.07 9.15 1.65
N ALA A 80 -3.05 7.82 1.51
CA ALA A 80 -3.99 7.07 0.69
C ALA A 80 -5.43 7.16 1.21
N ASP A 81 -5.60 7.22 2.54
CA ASP A 81 -6.89 7.43 3.18
C ASP A 81 -7.43 8.85 2.96
N SER A 82 -6.57 9.83 2.65
CA SER A 82 -6.97 11.23 2.48
C SER A 82 -7.14 11.65 1.02
N TYR A 83 -6.26 11.17 0.14
CA TYR A 83 -6.15 11.59 -1.26
C TYR A 83 -6.61 10.53 -2.28
N GLY A 84 -6.99 9.34 -1.81
CA GLY A 84 -7.42 8.23 -2.64
C GLY A 84 -6.30 7.22 -2.92
N ARG A 85 -6.64 5.94 -2.82
CA ARG A 85 -5.68 4.81 -2.87
C ARG A 85 -4.94 4.72 -4.20
N VAL A 86 -5.63 4.87 -5.33
CA VAL A 86 -5.03 4.69 -6.67
C VAL A 86 -4.04 5.80 -7.00
N LYS A 87 -4.39 7.05 -6.68
CA LYS A 87 -3.52 8.21 -6.88
C LYS A 87 -2.23 8.10 -6.06
N VAL A 88 -2.35 7.76 -4.78
CA VAL A 88 -1.18 7.62 -3.90
C VAL A 88 -0.33 6.42 -4.29
N LEU A 89 -0.95 5.29 -4.65
CA LEU A 89 -0.24 4.11 -5.19
C LEU A 89 0.57 4.45 -6.45
N THR A 90 0.06 5.36 -7.28
CA THR A 90 0.77 5.81 -8.49
C THR A 90 2.01 6.64 -8.12
N TRP A 91 1.91 7.51 -7.11
CA TRP A 91 3.04 8.29 -6.63
C TRP A 91 4.12 7.42 -6.00
N THR A 92 3.75 6.43 -5.20
CA THR A 92 4.71 5.53 -4.54
C THR A 92 5.52 4.73 -5.56
N VAL A 93 4.86 4.21 -6.60
CA VAL A 93 5.52 3.50 -7.72
C VAL A 93 6.50 4.40 -8.45
N LEU A 94 6.10 5.65 -8.73
CA LEU A 94 6.97 6.60 -9.44
C LEU A 94 8.21 6.94 -8.62
N VAL A 95 8.05 7.20 -7.33
CA VAL A 95 9.17 7.44 -6.42
C VAL A 95 10.10 6.22 -6.40
N PHE A 96 9.55 5.04 -6.16
CA PHE A 96 10.30 3.78 -6.20
C PHE A 96 11.09 3.62 -7.51
N ALA A 97 10.41 3.70 -8.66
CA ALA A 97 11.00 3.51 -9.98
C ALA A 97 12.17 4.47 -10.26
N VAL A 98 11.93 5.77 -10.02
CA VAL A 98 12.93 6.82 -10.31
C VAL A 98 14.17 6.62 -9.45
N PHE A 99 14.00 6.36 -8.16
CA PHE A 99 15.14 6.24 -7.24
C PHE A 99 15.88 4.90 -7.35
N THR A 100 15.18 3.82 -7.70
CA THR A 100 15.83 2.58 -8.16
C THR A 100 16.68 2.85 -9.40
N GLY A 101 16.14 3.54 -10.41
CA GLY A 101 16.88 3.91 -11.61
C GLY A 101 18.09 4.81 -11.34
N LEU A 102 17.94 5.82 -10.47
CA LEU A 102 19.03 6.72 -10.06
C LEU A 102 20.18 5.98 -9.37
N SER A 103 19.90 4.84 -8.75
CA SER A 103 20.94 4.01 -8.16
C SER A 103 21.92 3.43 -9.19
N ALA A 104 21.54 3.31 -10.46
CA ALA A 104 22.45 2.92 -11.52
C ALA A 104 23.56 3.95 -11.75
N VAL A 105 23.30 5.23 -11.47
CA VAL A 105 24.25 6.34 -11.69
C VAL A 105 24.90 6.82 -10.40
N ALA A 106 24.66 6.15 -9.27
CA ALA A 106 25.28 6.47 -7.99
C ALA A 106 26.82 6.50 -8.10
N GLN A 107 27.45 7.48 -7.45
CA GLN A 107 28.90 7.68 -7.48
C GLN A 107 29.57 7.34 -6.14
N GLY A 108 28.81 7.08 -5.09
CA GLY A 108 29.34 6.62 -3.81
C GLY A 108 28.26 6.07 -2.87
N TYR A 109 28.68 5.81 -1.63
CA TYR A 109 27.82 5.29 -0.57
C TYR A 109 26.62 6.19 -0.29
N TRP A 110 26.84 7.49 -0.10
CA TRP A 110 25.79 8.42 0.32
C TRP A 110 24.70 8.61 -0.75
N ASP A 111 25.09 8.66 -2.01
CA ASP A 111 24.14 8.66 -3.13
C ASP A 111 23.29 7.39 -3.11
N MET A 112 23.95 6.23 -3.01
CA MET A 112 23.26 4.94 -2.99
C MET A 112 22.32 4.85 -1.78
N ALA A 113 22.77 5.24 -0.60
CA ALA A 113 21.97 5.22 0.62
C ALA A 113 20.75 6.15 0.52
N ALA A 114 20.91 7.36 -0.02
CA ALA A 114 19.81 8.29 -0.23
C ALA A 114 18.79 7.75 -1.24
N TYR A 115 19.27 7.25 -2.38
CA TYR A 115 18.39 6.67 -3.40
C TYR A 115 17.65 5.44 -2.88
N ARG A 116 18.36 4.56 -2.16
CA ARG A 116 17.78 3.38 -1.52
C ARG A 116 16.75 3.71 -0.46
N PHE A 117 17.04 4.69 0.37
CA PHE A 117 16.11 5.15 1.39
C PHE A 117 14.80 5.64 0.75
N ILE A 118 14.90 6.51 -0.26
CA ILE A 118 13.72 7.07 -0.94
C ILE A 118 12.97 6.01 -1.76
N ALA A 119 13.68 5.12 -2.44
CA ALA A 119 13.08 3.97 -3.11
C ALA A 119 12.33 3.08 -2.11
N GLY A 120 12.92 2.84 -0.94
CA GLY A 120 12.29 2.15 0.18
C GLY A 120 10.96 2.79 0.59
N ILE A 121 10.91 4.12 0.74
CA ILE A 121 9.65 4.84 1.05
C ILE A 121 8.57 4.54 -0.01
N GLY A 122 8.94 4.49 -1.30
CA GLY A 122 8.04 4.06 -2.37
C GLY A 122 7.51 2.64 -2.19
N ILE A 123 8.40 1.66 -1.98
CA ILE A 123 8.06 0.24 -1.75
C ILE A 123 7.08 0.09 -0.58
N GLY A 124 7.37 0.76 0.53
CA GLY A 124 6.54 0.68 1.74
C GLY A 124 5.10 1.15 1.53
N GLY A 125 4.94 2.27 0.84
CA GLY A 125 3.63 2.83 0.51
C GLY A 125 2.85 1.94 -0.46
N GLU A 126 3.53 1.45 -1.50
CA GLU A 126 2.93 0.54 -2.48
C GLU A 126 2.44 -0.75 -1.84
N PHE A 127 3.28 -1.39 -1.01
CA PHE A 127 2.95 -2.65 -0.37
C PHE A 127 1.72 -2.52 0.53
N GLY A 128 1.69 -1.52 1.41
CA GLY A 128 0.57 -1.31 2.34
C GLY A 128 -0.75 -1.07 1.61
N ILE A 129 -0.74 -0.16 0.61
CA ILE A 129 -1.94 0.17 -0.16
C ILE A 129 -2.39 -1.01 -1.02
N GLY A 130 -1.45 -1.72 -1.66
CA GLY A 130 -1.72 -2.87 -2.51
C GLY A 130 -2.34 -4.04 -1.75
N MET A 131 -1.83 -4.34 -0.56
CA MET A 131 -2.38 -5.40 0.31
C MET A 131 -3.78 -5.06 0.81
N ALA A 132 -4.01 -3.81 1.19
CA ALA A 132 -5.33 -3.35 1.60
C ALA A 132 -6.33 -3.43 0.44
N LEU A 133 -5.95 -2.99 -0.77
CA LEU A 133 -6.81 -3.05 -1.95
C LEU A 133 -7.15 -4.50 -2.34
N ALA A 134 -6.17 -5.42 -2.25
CA ALA A 134 -6.40 -6.85 -2.49
C ALA A 134 -7.36 -7.47 -1.47
N ALA A 135 -7.26 -7.07 -0.19
CA ALA A 135 -8.15 -7.53 0.88
C ALA A 135 -9.56 -6.93 0.79
N GLU A 136 -9.69 -5.70 0.29
CA GLU A 136 -10.97 -5.00 0.07
C GLU A 136 -11.70 -5.52 -1.18
N ALA A 137 -10.96 -5.99 -2.20
CA ALA A 137 -11.53 -6.54 -3.43
C ALA A 137 -12.22 -7.91 -3.24
N VAL A 138 -12.11 -8.53 -2.07
CA VAL A 138 -12.65 -9.87 -1.79
C VAL A 138 -13.46 -9.95 -0.50
N PRO A 139 -14.42 -10.88 -0.39
CA PRO A 139 -15.14 -11.14 0.86
C PRO A 139 -14.21 -11.56 2.01
N ALA A 140 -14.60 -11.29 3.26
CA ALA A 140 -13.78 -11.51 4.44
C ALA A 140 -13.14 -12.92 4.53
N HIS A 141 -13.90 -13.96 4.19
CA HIS A 141 -13.43 -15.36 4.21
C HIS A 141 -12.37 -15.69 3.15
N GLN A 142 -12.20 -14.86 2.11
CA GLN A 142 -11.21 -15.05 1.04
C GLN A 142 -9.99 -14.12 1.18
N ARG A 143 -9.98 -13.20 2.15
CA ARG A 143 -8.90 -12.20 2.31
C ARG A 143 -7.53 -12.85 2.44
N ALA A 144 -7.40 -13.89 3.26
CA ALA A 144 -6.15 -14.63 3.42
C ALA A 144 -5.66 -15.23 2.09
N ARG A 145 -6.55 -15.80 1.29
CA ARG A 145 -6.20 -16.37 -0.03
C ARG A 145 -5.77 -15.28 -1.02
N ALA A 146 -6.44 -14.13 -1.01
CA ALA A 146 -6.10 -12.98 -1.83
C ALA A 146 -4.70 -12.43 -1.49
N THR A 147 -4.42 -12.21 -0.20
CA THR A 147 -3.12 -11.71 0.25
C THR A 147 -2.00 -12.73 0.02
N SER A 148 -2.27 -14.02 0.15
CA SER A 148 -1.29 -15.07 -0.19
C SER A 148 -0.96 -15.07 -1.68
N TRP A 149 -1.95 -14.84 -2.56
CA TRP A 149 -1.70 -14.74 -4.00
C TRP A 149 -0.78 -13.55 -4.34
N VAL A 150 -0.97 -12.42 -3.67
CA VAL A 150 -0.06 -11.27 -3.79
C VAL A 150 1.34 -11.64 -3.30
N GLY A 151 1.46 -12.35 -2.17
CA GLY A 151 2.73 -12.86 -1.64
C GLY A 151 3.48 -13.80 -2.60
N VAL A 152 2.77 -14.63 -3.36
CA VAL A 152 3.39 -15.44 -4.43
C VAL A 152 4.04 -14.53 -5.49
N GLY A 153 3.43 -13.38 -5.80
CA GLY A 153 4.00 -12.37 -6.70
C GLY A 153 5.40 -11.93 -6.27
N PHE A 154 5.61 -11.63 -4.99
CA PHE A 154 6.92 -11.27 -4.43
C PHE A 154 7.97 -12.35 -4.71
N GLN A 155 7.62 -13.61 -4.44
CA GLN A 155 8.56 -14.72 -4.62
C GLN A 155 8.89 -14.96 -6.10
N ILE A 156 7.93 -14.75 -7.01
CA ILE A 156 8.19 -14.78 -8.46
C ILE A 156 9.18 -13.68 -8.85
N GLY A 157 9.05 -12.48 -8.28
CA GLY A 157 9.99 -11.38 -8.47
C GLY A 157 11.41 -11.71 -8.01
N VAL A 158 11.55 -12.23 -6.80
CA VAL A 158 12.82 -12.72 -6.23
C VAL A 158 13.44 -13.77 -7.16
N PHE A 159 12.66 -14.74 -7.62
CA PHE A 159 13.14 -15.77 -8.53
C PHE A 159 13.60 -15.19 -9.88
N ALA A 160 12.84 -14.24 -10.44
CA ALA A 160 13.22 -13.55 -11.67
C ALA A 160 14.53 -12.76 -11.50
N ALA A 161 14.73 -12.08 -10.36
CA ALA A 161 15.97 -11.39 -10.05
C ALA A 161 17.16 -12.37 -10.01
N ALA A 162 16.99 -13.56 -9.41
CA ALA A 162 18.04 -14.57 -9.36
C ALA A 162 18.46 -15.07 -10.75
N ILE A 163 17.50 -15.28 -11.67
CA ILE A 163 17.79 -15.71 -13.04
C ILE A 163 18.51 -14.61 -13.83
N VAL A 164 18.05 -13.36 -13.69
CA VAL A 164 18.53 -12.23 -14.49
C VAL A 164 19.87 -11.70 -13.97
N ALA A 165 20.15 -11.82 -12.66
CA ALA A 165 21.29 -11.17 -12.05
C ALA A 165 22.64 -11.60 -12.63
N ALA A 166 22.91 -12.91 -12.68
CA ALA A 166 24.20 -13.43 -13.14
C ALA A 166 24.57 -13.01 -14.57
N PRO A 167 23.73 -13.22 -15.61
CA PRO A 167 24.07 -12.81 -16.97
C PRO A 167 24.19 -11.30 -17.11
N VAL A 168 23.36 -10.51 -16.43
CA VAL A 168 23.41 -9.05 -16.50
C VAL A 168 24.69 -8.50 -15.87
N ILE A 169 25.06 -9.00 -14.68
CA ILE A 169 26.31 -8.59 -14.02
C ILE A 169 27.51 -8.93 -14.91
N ALA A 170 27.53 -10.12 -15.52
CA ALA A 170 28.64 -10.56 -16.36
C ALA A 170 28.82 -9.70 -17.62
N LEU A 171 27.74 -9.23 -18.24
CA LEU A 171 27.77 -8.50 -19.51
C LEU A 171 27.85 -6.97 -19.33
N TRP A 172 27.12 -6.42 -18.36
CA TRP A 172 26.91 -4.98 -18.22
C TRP A 172 27.22 -4.45 -16.81
N GLY A 173 27.63 -5.32 -15.89
CA GLY A 173 27.94 -4.96 -14.52
C GLY A 173 26.69 -4.72 -13.65
N TRP A 174 26.95 -4.39 -12.39
CA TRP A 174 25.90 -4.26 -11.37
C TRP A 174 24.94 -3.10 -11.62
N ARG A 175 25.39 -2.02 -12.27
CA ARG A 175 24.57 -0.84 -12.57
C ARG A 175 23.38 -1.18 -13.47
N ALA A 176 23.57 -2.11 -14.40
CA ALA A 176 22.52 -2.54 -15.32
C ALA A 176 21.36 -3.24 -14.60
N LEU A 177 21.59 -3.86 -13.44
CA LEU A 177 20.51 -4.47 -12.65
C LEU A 177 19.47 -3.42 -12.23
N PHE A 178 19.91 -2.24 -11.84
CA PHE A 178 19.03 -1.14 -11.43
C PHE A 178 18.30 -0.50 -12.61
N VAL A 179 18.94 -0.46 -13.78
CA VAL A 179 18.27 -0.04 -15.02
C VAL A 179 17.19 -1.05 -15.43
N ILE A 180 17.46 -2.35 -15.30
CA ILE A 180 16.46 -3.39 -15.57
C ILE A 180 15.34 -3.33 -14.54
N GLY A 181 15.64 -3.05 -13.27
CA GLY A 181 14.63 -2.83 -12.22
C GLY A 181 13.65 -1.69 -12.52
N LEU A 182 14.04 -0.72 -13.37
CA LEU A 182 13.17 0.36 -13.83
C LEU A 182 12.04 -0.13 -14.74
N PHE A 183 12.33 -1.10 -15.62
CA PHE A 183 11.38 -1.58 -16.65
C PHE A 183 10.10 -2.16 -16.07
N PRO A 184 10.15 -3.05 -15.06
CA PRO A 184 8.97 -3.55 -14.42
C PRO A 184 8.17 -2.45 -13.73
N ALA A 185 8.81 -1.49 -13.06
CA ALA A 185 8.13 -0.43 -12.32
C ALA A 185 7.32 0.50 -13.25
N VAL A 186 7.88 0.80 -14.43
CA VAL A 186 7.18 1.52 -15.51
C VAL A 186 6.04 0.65 -16.10
N PHE A 187 6.23 -0.66 -16.21
CA PHE A 187 5.20 -1.58 -16.69
C PHE A 187 4.01 -1.69 -15.73
N ALA A 188 4.25 -1.75 -14.41
CA ALA A 188 3.20 -1.71 -13.40
C ALA A 188 2.45 -0.36 -13.40
N PHE A 189 3.16 0.75 -13.58
CA PHE A 189 2.54 2.08 -13.77
C PHE A 189 1.63 2.10 -15.02
N ALA A 190 2.07 1.53 -16.14
CA ALA A 190 1.28 1.46 -17.37
C ALA A 190 0.02 0.59 -17.23
N ILE A 191 0.11 -0.55 -16.54
CA ILE A 191 -1.07 -1.40 -16.25
C ILE A 191 -2.07 -0.67 -15.33
N ARG A 192 -1.57 0.10 -14.35
CA ARG A 192 -2.41 0.79 -13.37
C ARG A 192 -3.17 1.99 -13.93
N ARG A 193 -2.69 2.62 -15.01
CA ARG A 193 -3.47 3.65 -15.75
C ARG A 193 -4.80 3.14 -16.30
N GLY A 194 -4.99 1.83 -16.47
CA GLY A 194 -6.23 1.21 -16.94
C GLY A 194 -7.14 0.66 -15.84
N VAL A 195 -6.80 0.86 -14.56
CA VAL A 195 -7.65 0.48 -13.43
C VAL A 195 -8.46 1.71 -13.02
N GLU A 196 -9.67 1.83 -13.57
CA GLU A 196 -10.64 2.83 -13.12
C GLU A 196 -10.92 2.66 -11.62
N GLU A 197 -10.92 3.77 -10.90
CA GLU A 197 -11.18 3.81 -9.46
C GLU A 197 -12.56 3.18 -9.18
N PRO A 198 -12.69 2.23 -8.24
CA PRO A 198 -14.00 1.81 -7.80
C PRO A 198 -14.65 3.00 -7.10
N ASP A 199 -15.79 3.47 -7.62
CA ASP A 199 -16.64 4.55 -7.13
C ASP A 199 -17.15 4.34 -5.68
N LYS A 200 -16.26 4.22 -4.70
CA LYS A 200 -16.61 4.06 -3.28
C LYS A 200 -16.06 5.17 -2.38
N PHE A 201 -15.24 6.08 -2.90
CA PHE A 201 -14.81 7.26 -2.13
C PHE A 201 -15.87 8.36 -2.09
N VAL A 202 -16.81 8.37 -3.05
CA VAL A 202 -17.89 9.39 -3.11
C VAL A 202 -19.04 9.10 -2.14
N GLN A 203 -19.30 7.82 -1.81
CA GLN A 203 -20.43 7.46 -0.94
C GLN A 203 -20.14 7.55 0.56
N SER A 204 -18.88 7.42 1.00
CA SER A 204 -18.52 7.54 2.43
C SER A 204 -18.57 8.99 2.95
N ARG A 205 -18.38 9.99 2.07
CA ARG A 205 -18.52 11.41 2.43
C ARG A 205 -19.96 11.93 2.40
N GLN A 206 -20.79 11.44 1.48
CA GLN A 206 -22.18 11.91 1.36
C GLN A 206 -23.12 11.40 2.46
N GLY A 207 -22.71 10.38 3.24
CA GLY A 207 -23.51 9.85 4.35
C GLY A 207 -23.39 10.60 5.68
N HIS A 208 -22.41 11.51 5.84
CA HIS A 208 -22.21 12.25 7.09
C HIS A 208 -22.64 13.72 7.04
N GLU A 209 -23.04 14.26 5.88
CA GLU A 209 -23.38 15.69 5.74
C GLU A 209 -24.89 15.98 5.60
N VAL A 210 -25.77 14.97 5.66
CA VAL A 210 -27.23 15.15 5.44
C VAL A 210 -28.09 14.93 6.71
N GLY A 211 -27.49 14.82 7.89
CA GLY A 211 -28.21 14.41 9.11
C GLY A 211 -28.61 15.50 10.11
N GLU A 212 -28.07 16.72 10.05
CA GLU A 212 -28.10 17.60 11.24
C GLU A 212 -28.34 19.08 10.96
N SER A 213 -29.35 19.38 10.14
CA SER A 213 -29.82 20.75 9.98
C SER A 213 -31.31 20.88 9.71
N GLU A 214 -32.19 20.32 10.56
CA GLU A 214 -33.59 20.76 10.65
C GLU A 214 -34.13 20.61 12.08
N GLY A 215 -34.21 21.74 12.79
CA GLY A 215 -35.30 22.04 13.71
C GLY A 215 -35.88 23.41 13.33
N PRO A 216 -37.05 23.86 13.81
CA PRO A 216 -37.84 23.34 14.93
C PRO A 216 -39.36 23.17 14.62
N GLY A 217 -40.08 22.45 15.49
CA GLY A 217 -41.55 22.41 15.49
C GLY A 217 -42.10 21.83 16.79
N GLU A 218 -42.55 22.70 17.68
CA GLU A 218 -43.32 22.37 18.88
C GLU A 218 -44.74 21.90 18.51
N SER A 219 -45.22 20.79 19.11
CA SER A 219 -46.54 20.71 19.77
C SER A 219 -46.83 19.29 20.31
N GLU A 220 -47.06 19.25 21.62
CA GLU A 220 -48.09 18.46 22.35
C GLU A 220 -48.06 16.92 22.41
N GLY A 221 -47.81 16.41 23.63
CA GLY A 221 -48.79 15.62 24.40
C GLY A 221 -48.92 14.10 24.14
N SER A 222 -48.39 13.28 25.06
CA SER A 222 -49.16 12.36 25.93
C SER A 222 -48.26 11.27 26.54
N GLU A 223 -48.40 11.08 27.85
CA GLU A 223 -47.86 9.97 28.66
C GLU A 223 -48.17 8.57 28.12
N SER A 224 -47.22 7.64 28.25
CA SER A 224 -47.38 6.43 29.08
C SER A 224 -46.15 5.49 29.00
N ASP A 225 -45.59 5.21 30.17
CA ASP A 225 -45.03 3.94 30.66
C ASP A 225 -44.06 3.07 29.84
N GLY A 226 -42.96 2.71 30.50
CA GLY A 226 -42.47 1.32 30.42
C GLY A 226 -40.96 1.11 30.39
N ALA A 227 -40.37 0.99 31.58
CA ALA A 227 -39.23 0.14 31.95
C ALA A 227 -37.99 0.06 31.02
N GLY A 228 -36.90 0.67 31.51
CA GLY A 228 -35.60 0.69 30.85
C GLY A 228 -34.79 -0.61 30.92
N ALA A 229 -33.93 -0.76 29.91
CA ALA A 229 -32.71 -1.55 29.95
C ALA A 229 -31.52 -0.61 29.68
N PRO A 230 -30.40 -0.71 30.42
CA PRO A 230 -29.34 0.29 30.37
C PRO A 230 -28.53 0.22 29.08
N ALA A 231 -28.35 1.36 28.42
CA ALA A 231 -27.41 1.52 27.33
C ALA A 231 -25.97 1.34 27.85
N VAL A 232 -25.26 0.34 27.33
CA VAL A 232 -23.83 0.15 27.56
C VAL A 232 -23.09 1.25 26.80
N ASN A 233 -22.69 2.29 27.54
CA ASN A 233 -21.97 3.43 27.03
C ASN A 233 -20.48 3.06 26.89
N LEU A 234 -20.06 2.64 25.69
CA LEU A 234 -18.64 2.43 25.40
C LEU A 234 -17.99 3.80 25.12
N PRO A 235 -16.99 4.22 25.91
CA PRO A 235 -16.36 5.52 25.70
C PRO A 235 -15.64 5.56 24.35
N THR A 236 -16.09 6.48 23.48
CA THR A 236 -15.44 6.80 22.22
C THR A 236 -14.05 7.38 22.52
N PHE A 237 -13.02 6.81 21.92
CA PHE A 237 -11.60 7.15 22.15
C PHE A 237 -11.27 8.65 22.03
N GLY A 238 -12.08 9.41 21.27
CA GLY A 238 -11.95 10.87 21.11
C GLY A 238 -12.31 11.72 22.34
N ALA A 239 -13.04 11.19 23.32
CA ALA A 239 -13.41 11.95 24.53
C ALA A 239 -12.24 12.06 25.54
N LYS A 240 -11.35 11.06 25.60
CA LYS A 240 -10.20 11.07 26.52
C LYS A 240 -9.09 12.06 26.15
N ILE A 241 -8.95 12.42 24.88
CA ILE A 241 -7.91 13.36 24.43
C ILE A 241 -8.32 14.82 24.72
N ARG A 242 -9.62 15.12 24.74
CA ARG A 242 -10.13 16.48 24.98
C ARG A 242 -10.08 16.91 26.46
N ALA A 243 -9.98 15.95 27.38
CA ALA A 243 -9.84 16.19 28.81
C ALA A 243 -8.38 16.37 29.28
N LEU A 244 -7.38 16.00 28.46
CA LEU A 244 -5.95 16.11 28.78
C LEU A 244 -5.28 17.40 28.29
N VAL A 245 -6.04 18.30 27.67
CA VAL A 245 -5.56 19.60 27.14
C VAL A 245 -6.19 20.78 27.90
N ARG A 246 -6.92 20.50 28.99
CA ARG A 246 -7.64 21.53 29.74
C ARG A 246 -7.34 21.59 31.24
N ASP A 247 -6.35 20.81 31.69
CA ASP A 247 -5.74 20.91 33.02
C ASP A 247 -4.24 21.25 32.89
#